data_AF-A0A7Y9EA18-F1
#
_entry.id   AF-A0A7Y9EA18-F1
#
_cell.length_a   1.000
_cell.length_b   1.000
_cell.length_c   1.000
_cell.angle_alpha   90.00
_cell.angle_beta   90.00
_cell.angle_gamma   90.00
#
_symmetry.space_group_name_H-M   'P 1'
#
loop_
_entity.id
_entity.type
_entity.pdbx_description
1 polymer ?
#
loop_
_entity_poly.entity_id
_entity_poly.type
_entity_poly.pdbx_seq_one_letter_code
_entity_poly.pdbx_strand_id
1 'polypeptide(L)' 'MAKQRIVYAPIDRPDVEVLVDDAWCPGELRAWTQHDDDTWTADVQYRPPGERSSFIATFTAADVRADTVDRSHGRGVGEQ' A
#
# COMPACT_ATOMS: atom_id res chain seq x y z
N MET A 1 21.47 -6.27 -9.80
CA MET A 1 20.41 -7.24 -10.17
C MET A 1 19.24 -6.43 -10.74
N ALA A 2 18.29 -7.03 -11.45
CA ALA A 2 17.19 -6.23 -12.03
C ALA A 2 16.22 -5.79 -10.91
N LYS A 3 16.03 -4.47 -10.76
CA LYS A 3 15.03 -3.87 -9.87
C LYS A 3 13.63 -4.38 -10.27
N GLN A 4 13.02 -5.26 -9.47
CA GLN A 4 11.66 -5.71 -9.75
C GLN A 4 10.67 -4.63 -9.35
N ARG A 5 9.70 -4.34 -10.21
CA ARG A 5 8.63 -3.39 -9.94
C ARG A 5 7.28 -3.99 -10.28
N ILE A 6 6.39 -4.03 -9.29
CA ILE A 6 5.00 -4.45 -9.42
C ILE A 6 4.16 -3.18 -9.43
N VAL A 7 3.48 -2.87 -10.53
CA VAL A 7 2.63 -1.67 -10.65
C VAL A 7 1.19 -2.11 -10.72
N TYR A 8 0.35 -1.54 -9.86
CA TYR A 8 -1.09 -1.82 -9.83
C TYR A 8 -1.83 -0.88 -10.77
N ALA A 9 -2.73 -1.45 -11.56
CA ALA A 9 -3.65 -0.67 -12.37
C ALA A 9 -4.55 0.18 -11.44
N PRO A 10 -5.04 1.36 -11.87
CA PRO A 10 -5.89 2.21 -11.03
C PRO A 10 -7.10 1.51 -10.40
N ILE A 11 -7.66 0.51 -11.09
CA ILE A 11 -8.84 -0.25 -10.63
C ILE A 11 -8.49 -1.42 -9.69
N ASP A 12 -7.21 -1.80 -9.63
CA ASP A 12 -6.70 -2.95 -8.87
C ASP A 12 -5.79 -2.51 -7.70
N ARG A 13 -5.81 -1.23 -7.34
CA ARG A 13 -4.99 -0.72 -6.24
C ARG A 13 -5.56 -1.23 -4.92
N PRO A 14 -4.80 -2.01 -4.14
CA PRO A 14 -5.28 -2.44 -2.85
C PRO A 14 -5.25 -1.27 -1.86
N ASP A 15 -6.26 -1.22 -1.01
CA ASP A 15 -6.31 -0.35 0.15
C ASP A 15 -5.24 -0.79 1.16
N VAL A 16 -4.44 0.16 1.60
CA VAL A 16 -3.37 -0.02 2.58
C VAL A 16 -3.42 1.08 3.62
N GLU A 17 -2.81 0.83 4.76
CA GLU A 17 -2.53 1.87 5.74
C GLU A 17 -1.01 2.12 5.75
N VAL A 18 -0.64 3.40 5.85
CA VAL A 18 0.76 3.84 5.93
C VAL A 18 1.03 4.59 7.23
N LEU A 19 2.19 4.37 7.82
CA LEU A 19 2.60 5.05 9.04
C LEU A 19 3.13 6.47 8.70
N VAL A 20 2.44 7.49 9.19
CA VAL A 20 2.78 8.91 9.01
C VAL A 20 2.66 9.61 10.37
N ASP A 21 3.74 10.21 10.85
CA ASP A 21 3.77 10.91 12.15
C ASP A 21 3.26 10.03 13.31
N ASP A 22 3.74 8.78 13.38
CA ASP A 22 3.32 7.77 14.37
C ASP A 22 1.83 7.34 14.27
N ALA A 23 1.11 7.77 13.23
CA ALA A 23 -0.29 7.43 12.99
C ALA A 23 -0.49 6.65 11.68
N TRP A 24 -1.31 5.60 11.73
CA TRP A 24 -1.72 4.84 10.54
C TRP A 24 -2.76 5.63 9.74
N CYS A 25 -2.42 5.98 8.51
CA CYS A 25 -3.27 6.72 7.60
C CYS A 25 -3.71 5.84 6.43
N PRO A 26 -5.00 5.85 6.05
CA PRO A 26 -5.46 5.08 4.90
C PRO A 26 -4.89 5.66 3.60
N GLY A 27 -4.59 4.76 2.67
CA GLY A 27 -4.07 5.06 1.34
C GLY A 27 -4.28 3.92 0.35
N GLU A 28 -3.91 4.18 -0.89
CA GLU A 28 -4.02 3.27 -2.02
C GLU A 28 -2.63 2.93 -2.54
N LEU A 29 -2.30 1.64 -2.57
CA LEU A 29 -1.02 1.19 -3.08
C LEU A 29 -0.97 1.31 -4.60
N ARG A 30 0.07 1.97 -5.11
CA ARG A 30 0.29 2.16 -6.55
C ARG A 30 1.32 1.21 -7.10
N ALA A 31 2.39 0.96 -6.37
CA ALA A 31 3.45 0.06 -6.81
C ALA A 31 4.27 -0.49 -5.65
N TRP A 32 4.75 -1.72 -5.80
CA TRP A 32 5.86 -2.25 -5.03
C TRP A 32 7.13 -2.23 -5.86
N THR A 33 8.25 -1.92 -5.21
CA THR A 33 9.56 -1.85 -5.83
C THR A 33 10.55 -2.61 -4.94
N GLN A 34 11.19 -3.64 -5.50
CA GLN A 34 12.28 -4.38 -4.87
C GLN A 34 13.62 -3.76 -5.26
N HIS A 35 14.47 -3.49 -4.27
CA HIS A 35 15.83 -2.98 -4.47
C HIS A 35 16.86 -4.11 -4.47
N ASP A 36 18.11 -3.81 -4.84
CA ASP A 36 19.21 -4.79 -4.94
C ASP A 36 19.56 -5.48 -3.61
N ASP A 37 19.19 -4.88 -2.48
CA ASP A 37 19.41 -5.41 -1.12
C ASP A 37 18.24 -6.30 -0.64
N ASP A 38 17.38 -6.77 -1.55
CA ASP A 38 16.15 -7.52 -1.26
C ASP A 38 15.08 -6.74 -0.44
N THR A 39 15.32 -5.45 -0.21
CA THR A 39 14.37 -4.57 0.47
C THR A 39 13.23 -4.15 -0.47
N TRP A 40 12.03 -4.01 0.10
CA TRP A 40 10.82 -3.60 -0.62
C TRP A 40 10.35 -2.23 -0.16
N THR A 41 10.00 -1.38 -1.13
CA THR A 41 9.35 -0.09 -0.90
C THR A 41 8.03 0.01 -1.67
N ALA A 42 7.04 0.65 -1.07
CA ALA A 42 5.71 0.85 -1.64
C ALA A 42 5.50 2.33 -1.99
N ASP A 43 5.07 2.61 -3.22
CA ASP A 43 4.52 3.90 -3.59
C ASP A 43 3.04 3.91 -3.22
N VAL A 44 2.65 4.75 -2.26
CA VAL A 44 1.28 4.83 -1.75
C VAL A 44 0.73 6.23 -1.95
N GLN A 45 -0.50 6.31 -2.46
CA GLN A 45 -1.30 7.52 -2.44
C GLN A 45 -2.09 7.57 -1.14
N TYR A 46 -1.78 8.47 -0.23
CA TYR A 46 -2.42 8.55 1.09
C TYR A 46 -3.00 9.94 1.33
N ARG A 47 -3.89 10.05 2.32
CA ARG A 47 -4.43 11.33 2.79
C ARG A 47 -4.06 11.54 4.26
N PRO A 48 -3.21 12.52 4.59
CA PRO A 48 -2.91 12.85 5.98
C PRO A 48 -4.16 13.34 6.72
N PRO A 49 -4.29 13.08 8.03
CA PRO A 49 -5.36 13.64 8.84
C PRO A 49 -5.27 15.17 8.87
N GLY A 50 -6.38 15.85 8.60
CA GLY A 50 -6.46 17.31 8.55
C GLY A 50 -6.18 17.93 7.17
N GLU A 51 -5.68 17.14 6.21
CA GLU A 51 -5.43 17.59 4.84
C GLU A 51 -6.61 17.22 3.92
N ARG A 52 -6.95 18.11 2.98
CA ARG A 52 -7.95 17.83 1.94
C ARG A 52 -7.37 17.17 0.69
N SER A 53 -6.06 17.21 0.54
CA SER A 53 -5.34 16.72 -0.63
C SER A 53 -4.75 15.34 -0.38
N SER A 54 -4.69 14.52 -1.43
CA SER A 54 -3.96 13.25 -1.39
C SER A 54 -2.51 13.46 -1.84
N PHE A 55 -1.58 12.81 -1.16
CA PHE A 55 -0.15 12.86 -1.45
C PHE A 55 0.33 11.49 -1.91
N ILE A 56 1.40 11.47 -2.71
CA ILE A 56 2.07 10.22 -3.09
C ILE A 56 3.43 10.23 -2.44
N ALA A 57 3.72 9.22 -1.64
CA ALA A 57 5.02 9.02 -1.04
C ALA A 57 5.44 7.56 -1.11
N THR A 58 6.75 7.33 -0.96
CA THR A 58 7.36 6.01 -0.92
C THR A 58 7.61 5.63 0.52
N PHE A 59 7.10 4.47 0.93
CA PHE A 59 7.21 3.93 2.29
C PHE A 59 7.99 2.63 2.27
N THR A 60 8.62 2.27 3.39
CA THR A 60 9.24 0.95 3.53
C THR A 60 8.15 -0.10 3.75
N ALA A 61 8.43 -1.37 3.44
CA ALA A 61 7.48 -2.44 3.72
C ALA A 61 7.09 -2.55 5.20
N ALA A 62 7.90 -2.04 6.14
CA ALA A 62 7.56 -2.01 7.57
C ALA A 62 6.54 -0.91 7.91
N ASP A 63 6.50 0.17 7.14
CA ASP A 63 5.61 1.31 7.32
C ASP A 63 4.32 1.19 6.51
N VAL A 64 4.10 0.06 5.83
CA VAL A 64 2.90 -0.22 5.04
C VAL A 64 2.28 -1.52 5.53
N ARG A 65 0.99 -1.50 5.82
CA ARG A 65 0.22 -2.71 6.11
C ARG A 65 -1.02 -2.74 5.22
N ALA A 66 -1.50 -3.94 4.92
CA ALA A 66 -2.82 -4.08 4.31
C ALA A 66 -3.87 -3.52 5.27
N ASP A 67 -4.84 -2.76 4.75
CA ASP A 67 -6.02 -2.40 5.54
C ASP A 67 -6.74 -3.71 5.87
N THR A 68 -6.56 -4.19 7.10
CA THR A 68 -7.14 -5.47 7.57
C THR A 68 -8.61 -5.35 7.92
N VAL A 69 -9.21 -4.16 7.70
CA VAL A 69 -10.66 -4.02 7.63
C VAL A 69 -11.13 -4.76 6.38
N ASP A 70 -11.43 -6.04 6.54
CA ASP A 70 -12.16 -6.83 5.57
C ASP A 70 -13.55 -6.18 5.34
N ARG A 71 -13.62 -5.25 4.39
CA ARG A 71 -14.87 -4.93 3.66
C ARG A 71 -15.07 -5.87 2.49
N SER A 72 -14.20 -6.86 2.32
CA SER A 72 -14.28 -7.94 1.34
C SER A 72 -15.26 -9.01 1.79
N HIS A 73 -16.47 -8.61 2.19
CA HIS A 73 -17.61 -9.49 2.34
C HIS A 73 -17.99 -10.03 0.93
N GLY A 74 -17.22 -10.97 0.39
CA GLY A 74 -17.45 -11.48 -0.96
C GLY A 74 -16.36 -12.26 -1.68
N ARG A 75 -15.14 -12.45 -1.15
CA ARG A 75 -14.23 -13.48 -1.70
C ARG A 75 -13.98 -14.56 -0.67
N GLY A 76 -15.04 -15.33 -0.43
CA GLY A 76 -14.93 -16.66 0.17
C GLY A 76 -13.95 -17.48 -0.66
N VAL A 77 -12.79 -17.74 -0.09
CA VAL A 77 -11.97 -18.89 -0.43
C VAL A 77 -12.80 -20.13 -0.15
N GLY A 78 -13.45 -20.64 -1.19
CA GLY A 78 -13.95 -22.00 -1.19
C GLY A 78 -12.75 -22.94 -1.26
N GLU A 79 -12.25 -23.35 -0.10
CA GLU A 79 -11.50 -24.60 0.03
C GLU A 79 -12.51 -25.75 -0.06
N GLN A 80 -12.50 -26.51 -1.16
CA GLN A 80 -12.74 -27.97 -1.22
C GLN A 80 -12.10 -28.55 -2.48
#